data_AF-A0A2N5AFS8-F1
#
_entry.id   AF-A0A2N5AFS8-F1
#
_cell.length_a   1.000
_cell.length_b   1.000
_cell.length_c   1.000
_cell.angle_alpha   90.00
_cell.angle_beta   90.00
_cell.angle_gamma   90.00
#
_symmetry.space_group_name_H-M   'P 1'
#
loop_
_entity.id
_entity.type
_entity.pdbx_description
1 polymer ?
#
loop_
_entity_poly.entity_id
_entity_poly.type
_entity_poly.pdbx_seq_one_letter_code
_entity_poly.pdbx_strand_id
1 'polypeptide(L)'
;LPAHAGDFSPGFYQLLQASGMDAIVRHTEAGGTFTHFTCEKFAAQSATLELGKVMPFGANDLSLFAATDAAIRAWISDAPLPPRDKAPVDYFLVEESIIKREGEFTLNLAANVENFTALPAGYEIARQAEKRWVVQARAPYILFPNAGVATGQRAGLLLRAAALRLPQPA
;
A
#
# COMPACT_ATOMS: atom_id res chain seq x y z
N LEU A 1 2.33 4.14 2.65
CA LEU A 1 3.17 4.93 3.56
C LEU A 1 4.61 4.44 3.52
N PRO A 2 5.59 5.33 3.30
CA PRO A 2 7.00 4.97 3.31
C PRO A 2 7.45 4.49 4.69
N ALA A 3 8.56 3.75 4.74
CA ALA A 3 9.20 3.42 6.02
C ALA A 3 9.71 4.70 6.68
N HIS A 4 9.43 4.84 7.97
CA HIS A 4 9.72 6.01 8.79
C HIS A 4 9.79 5.57 10.26
N ALA A 5 10.59 6.26 11.07
CA ALA A 5 10.69 6.01 12.51
C ALA A 5 9.52 6.69 13.26
N GLY A 6 8.67 5.90 13.94
CA GLY A 6 7.48 6.44 14.60
C GLY A 6 6.33 6.74 13.63
N ASP A 7 5.22 7.25 14.14
CA ASP A 7 3.99 7.47 13.37
C ASP A 7 3.92 8.88 12.77
N PHE A 8 3.15 9.00 11.68
CA PHE A 8 2.73 10.30 11.16
C PHE A 8 1.70 10.95 12.09
N SER A 9 1.45 12.24 11.88
CA SER A 9 0.48 12.98 12.70
C SER A 9 -0.93 12.39 12.58
N PRO A 10 -1.75 12.49 13.65
CA PRO A 10 -3.15 12.10 13.59
C PRO A 10 -3.91 12.78 12.44
N GLY A 11 -3.66 14.06 12.18
CA GLY A 11 -4.28 14.81 11.08
C GLY A 11 -3.96 14.24 9.70
N PHE A 12 -2.74 13.72 9.50
CA PHE A 12 -2.39 13.05 8.24
C PHE A 12 -3.15 11.74 8.06
N TYR A 13 -3.29 10.95 9.12
CA TYR A 13 -4.12 9.74 9.05
C TYR A 13 -5.60 10.06 8.85
N GLN A 14 -6.12 11.14 9.44
CA GLN A 14 -7.49 11.62 9.20
C GLN A 14 -7.69 12.04 7.74
N LEU A 15 -6.72 12.74 7.13
CA LEU A 15 -6.75 13.07 5.71
C LEU A 15 -6.86 11.80 4.86
N LEU A 16 -6.03 10.79 5.11
CA LEU A 16 -6.05 9.53 4.35
C LEU A 16 -7.38 8.77 4.50
N GLN A 17 -7.97 8.79 5.69
CA GLN A 17 -9.29 8.19 5.95
C GLN A 17 -10.41 8.94 5.21
N ALA A 18 -10.41 10.27 5.28
CA ALA A 18 -11.35 11.16 4.60
C ALA A 18 -11.24 11.06 3.07
N SER A 19 -10.05 10.72 2.56
CA SER A 19 -9.79 10.55 1.12
C SER A 19 -10.46 9.31 0.52
N GLY A 20 -11.16 8.51 1.31
CA GLY A 20 -11.94 7.36 0.84
C GLY A 20 -11.14 6.06 0.67
N MET A 21 -9.88 6.03 1.10
CA MET A 21 -9.01 4.85 0.99
C MET A 21 -9.58 3.65 1.75
N ASP A 22 -9.51 2.44 1.18
CA ASP A 22 -9.95 1.22 1.87
C ASP A 22 -8.89 0.68 2.82
N ALA A 23 -7.62 0.80 2.41
CA ALA A 23 -6.50 0.29 3.17
C ALA A 23 -5.34 1.30 3.21
N ILE A 24 -4.61 1.30 4.32
CA ILE A 24 -3.33 2.01 4.47
C ILE A 24 -2.25 0.97 4.71
N VAL A 25 -1.30 0.91 3.77
CA VAL A 25 -0.13 0.02 3.83
C VAL A 25 1.09 0.82 4.23
N ARG A 26 1.81 0.40 5.27
CA ARG A 26 3.10 0.99 5.65
C ARG A 26 4.26 0.04 5.38
N HIS A 27 5.26 0.57 4.67
CA HIS A 27 6.53 -0.10 4.46
C HIS A 27 7.34 -0.15 5.76
N THR A 28 8.05 -1.25 5.95
CA THR A 28 8.96 -1.50 7.07
C THR A 28 10.42 -1.28 6.69
N GLU A 29 10.72 -1.17 5.40
CA GLU A 29 12.05 -0.95 4.84
C GLU A 29 12.05 0.22 3.85
N ALA A 30 13.23 0.80 3.64
CA ALA A 30 13.45 1.84 2.65
C ALA A 30 13.06 1.37 1.24
N GLY A 31 12.62 2.29 0.39
CA GLY A 31 12.22 1.99 -0.98
C GLY A 31 12.54 3.12 -1.95
N GLY A 32 12.74 2.81 -3.22
CA GLY A 32 13.09 3.79 -4.26
C GLY A 32 11.94 4.68 -4.74
N THR A 33 10.91 4.92 -3.92
CA THR A 33 9.76 5.75 -4.30
C THR A 33 10.00 7.22 -4.00
N PHE A 34 9.37 8.11 -4.78
CA PHE A 34 9.43 9.55 -4.50
C PHE A 34 8.90 9.89 -3.10
N THR A 35 7.85 9.18 -2.64
CA THR A 35 7.28 9.36 -1.29
C THR A 35 8.23 8.93 -0.18
N HIS A 36 9.08 7.92 -0.42
CA HIS A 36 10.11 7.57 0.55
C HIS A 36 11.21 8.63 0.57
N PHE A 37 11.65 9.10 -0.61
CA PHE A 37 12.63 10.17 -0.71
C PHE A 37 12.19 11.44 0.02
N THR A 38 10.96 11.92 -0.19
CA THR A 38 10.48 13.14 0.47
C THR A 38 10.34 12.96 1.98
N CYS A 39 9.88 11.79 2.43
CA CYS A 39 9.78 11.44 3.84
C CYS A 39 11.16 11.38 4.51
N GLU A 40 12.13 10.71 3.89
CA GLU A 40 13.46 10.51 4.45
C GLU A 40 14.28 11.81 4.47
N LYS A 41 14.26 12.57 3.36
CA LYS A 41 15.13 13.74 3.22
C LYS A 41 14.60 15.01 3.86
N PHE A 42 13.28 15.14 3.97
CA PHE A 42 12.64 16.39 4.41
C PHE A 42 11.66 16.21 5.57
N ALA A 43 11.59 15.01 6.16
CA ALA A 43 10.59 14.67 7.19
C ALA A 43 9.14 14.94 6.73
N ALA A 44 8.88 14.90 5.42
CA ALA A 44 7.56 15.18 4.88
C ALA A 44 6.59 14.02 5.15
N GLN A 45 5.38 14.33 5.61
CA GLN A 45 4.30 13.34 5.69
C GLN A 45 3.87 12.95 4.28
N SER A 46 4.28 11.77 3.84
CA SER A 46 4.22 11.37 2.44
C SER A 46 3.42 10.09 2.26
N ALA A 47 2.60 10.02 1.21
CA ALA A 47 1.85 8.83 0.84
C ALA A 47 1.71 8.71 -0.69
N THR A 48 1.76 7.47 -1.18
CA THR A 48 1.28 7.15 -2.54
C THR A 48 -0.19 6.78 -2.40
N LEU A 49 -1.05 7.39 -3.22
CA LEU A 49 -2.47 7.05 -3.29
C LEU A 49 -2.75 6.25 -4.56
N GLU A 50 -3.21 5.02 -4.38
CA GLU A 50 -3.69 4.16 -5.46
C GLU A 50 -5.19 4.40 -5.62
N LEU A 51 -5.57 5.24 -6.58
CA LEU A 51 -6.95 5.73 -6.70
C LEU A 51 -7.87 4.83 -7.55
N GLY A 52 -7.33 3.78 -8.16
CA GLY A 52 -8.12 2.86 -8.98
C GLY A 52 -7.35 2.38 -10.19
N LYS A 53 -8.08 2.05 -11.26
CA LYS A 53 -7.50 1.57 -12.51
C LYS A 53 -7.01 2.72 -13.37
N VAL A 54 -5.94 2.48 -14.11
CA VAL A 54 -5.44 3.43 -15.11
C VAL A 54 -6.34 3.36 -16.35
N MET A 55 -6.97 4.47 -16.70
CA MET A 55 -7.68 4.65 -17.97
C MET A 55 -7.04 5.79 -18.78
N PRO A 56 -7.19 5.79 -20.12
CA PRO A 56 -6.80 6.93 -20.95
C PRO A 56 -7.41 8.25 -20.47
N PHE A 57 -6.81 9.37 -20.86
CA PHE A 57 -7.34 10.70 -20.55
C PHE A 57 -8.81 10.84 -20.99
N GLY A 58 -9.64 11.40 -20.11
CA GLY A 58 -11.08 11.58 -20.34
C GLY A 58 -11.93 10.32 -20.14
N ALA A 59 -11.33 9.14 -19.95
CA ALA A 59 -12.06 7.87 -19.79
C ALA A 59 -12.20 7.40 -18.33
N ASN A 60 -11.60 8.13 -17.38
CA ASN A 60 -11.79 7.84 -15.96
C ASN A 60 -13.16 8.38 -15.50
N ASP A 61 -13.94 7.55 -14.84
CA ASP A 61 -15.13 8.01 -14.12
C ASP A 61 -14.69 8.78 -12.87
N LEU A 62 -14.80 10.11 -12.94
CA LEU A 62 -14.33 10.98 -11.87
C LEU A 62 -15.15 10.86 -10.58
N SER A 63 -16.37 10.30 -10.65
CA SER A 63 -17.19 10.08 -9.46
C SER A 63 -16.53 9.11 -8.47
N LEU A 64 -15.69 8.19 -8.97
CA LEU A 64 -14.93 7.24 -8.15
C LEU A 64 -13.86 7.93 -7.27
N PHE A 65 -13.45 9.16 -7.61
CA PHE A 65 -12.43 9.91 -6.86
C PHE A 65 -13.02 11.04 -6.01
N ALA A 66 -14.36 11.17 -5.94
CA ALA A 66 -15.02 12.31 -5.30
C ALA A 66 -14.59 12.52 -3.84
N ALA A 67 -14.43 11.44 -3.06
CA ALA A 67 -13.96 11.52 -1.68
C ALA A 67 -12.51 12.05 -1.58
N THR A 68 -11.62 11.58 -2.46
CA THR A 68 -10.24 12.06 -2.52
C THR A 68 -10.17 13.53 -2.94
N ASP A 69 -10.92 13.93 -3.97
CA ASP A 69 -10.99 15.33 -4.43
C ASP A 69 -11.46 16.26 -3.29
N ALA A 70 -12.56 15.91 -2.63
CA ALA A 70 -13.10 16.70 -1.52
C ALA A 70 -12.12 16.81 -0.35
N ALA A 71 -11.47 15.71 0.04
CA ALA A 71 -10.51 15.70 1.15
C ALA A 71 -9.26 16.55 0.84
N ILE A 72 -8.71 16.46 -0.38
CA ILE A 72 -7.55 17.26 -0.80
C ILE A 72 -7.91 18.75 -0.85
N ARG A 73 -9.08 19.11 -1.39
CA ARG A 73 -9.54 20.51 -1.41
C ARG A 73 -9.66 21.08 0.00
N ALA A 74 -10.33 20.34 0.89
CA ALA A 74 -10.49 20.75 2.28
C ALA A 74 -9.13 20.94 2.98
N TRP A 75 -8.20 20.01 2.76
CA TRP A 75 -6.86 20.08 3.34
C TRP A 75 -6.06 21.30 2.86
N ILE A 76 -6.09 21.60 1.56
CA ILE A 76 -5.37 22.75 0.99
C ILE A 76 -6.00 24.08 1.42
N SER A 77 -7.32 24.11 1.65
CA SER A 77 -8.05 25.31 2.07
C SER A 77 -8.15 25.49 3.59
N ASP A 78 -7.52 24.64 4.39
CA ASP A 78 -7.66 24.60 5.86
C ASP A 78 -9.13 24.50 6.33
N ALA A 79 -9.95 23.77 5.57
CA ALA A 79 -11.35 23.52 5.89
C ALA A 79 -11.50 22.17 6.62
N PRO A 80 -12.61 21.96 7.36
CA PRO A 80 -12.89 20.67 7.98
C PRO A 80 -12.89 19.53 6.96
N LEU A 81 -12.20 18.43 7.28
CA LEU A 81 -12.21 17.24 6.43
C LEU A 81 -13.62 16.66 6.34
N PRO A 82 -14.05 16.20 5.14
CA PRO A 82 -15.34 15.56 4.99
C PRO A 82 -15.40 14.25 5.79
N PRO A 83 -16.57 13.88 6.32
CA PRO A 83 -16.73 12.61 7.00
C PRO A 83 -16.53 11.46 6.02
N ARG A 84 -15.96 10.35 6.52
CA ARG A 84 -15.85 9.11 5.76
C ARG A 84 -17.20 8.37 5.77
N ASP A 85 -17.72 8.06 4.60
CA ASP A 85 -18.96 7.28 4.41
C ASP A 85 -18.65 5.83 3.95
N LYS A 86 -17.72 5.18 4.64
CA LYS A 86 -17.25 3.81 4.36
C LYS A 86 -16.89 3.13 5.67
N ALA A 87 -16.77 1.80 5.65
CA ALA A 87 -16.20 1.04 6.76
C ALA A 87 -14.83 1.60 7.21
N PRO A 88 -14.43 1.40 8.47
CA PRO A 88 -13.10 1.80 8.95
C PRO A 88 -11.99 1.31 8.01
N VAL A 89 -10.93 2.11 7.90
CA VAL A 89 -9.79 1.78 7.04
C VAL A 89 -9.04 0.58 7.61
N ASP A 90 -8.67 -0.36 6.75
CA ASP A 90 -7.80 -1.47 7.10
C ASP A 90 -6.33 -1.04 7.13
N TYR A 91 -5.58 -1.54 8.09
CA TYR A 91 -4.17 -1.20 8.23
C TYR A 91 -3.28 -2.41 8.02
N PHE A 92 -2.23 -2.21 7.25
CA PHE A 92 -1.28 -3.26 6.91
C PHE A 92 0.15 -2.79 7.07
N LEU A 93 1.01 -3.73 7.46
CA LEU A 93 2.46 -3.57 7.40
C LEU A 93 3.02 -4.53 6.36
N VAL A 94 3.95 -4.03 5.56
CA VAL A 94 4.75 -4.88 4.68
C VAL A 94 5.63 -5.76 5.54
N GLU A 95 5.43 -7.06 5.48
CA GLU A 95 6.25 -8.04 6.19
C GLU A 95 7.44 -8.46 5.32
N GLU A 96 7.23 -8.66 4.01
CA GLU A 96 8.28 -9.11 3.12
C GLU A 96 8.06 -8.63 1.68
N SER A 97 9.16 -8.30 0.98
CA SER A 97 9.17 -8.07 -0.46
C SER A 97 9.59 -9.35 -1.22
N ILE A 98 8.82 -9.71 -2.25
CA ILE A 98 9.22 -10.72 -3.23
C ILE A 98 10.02 -9.98 -4.31
N ILE A 99 11.32 -10.26 -4.41
CA ILE A 99 12.23 -9.59 -5.35
C ILE A 99 12.76 -10.63 -6.32
N LYS A 100 12.56 -10.39 -7.62
CA LYS A 100 13.13 -11.21 -8.68
C LYS A 100 14.61 -10.88 -8.80
N ARG A 101 15.49 -11.84 -8.48
CA ARG A 101 16.95 -11.64 -8.62
C ARG A 101 17.57 -12.39 -9.79
N GLU A 102 16.86 -13.36 -10.34
CA GLU A 102 17.37 -14.31 -11.32
C GLU A 102 16.35 -14.56 -12.45
N GLY A 103 16.80 -15.23 -13.51
CA GLY A 103 15.96 -15.57 -14.67
C GLY A 103 14.90 -16.63 -14.36
N GLU A 104 15.25 -17.67 -13.58
CA GLU A 104 14.37 -18.78 -13.18
C GLU A 104 13.42 -18.39 -12.03
N PHE A 105 12.74 -17.25 -12.16
CA PHE A 105 11.77 -16.75 -11.19
C PHE A 105 10.35 -17.15 -11.55
N THR A 106 9.62 -17.70 -10.58
CA THR A 106 8.20 -18.04 -10.68
C THR A 106 7.41 -17.32 -9.60
N LEU A 107 6.29 -16.72 -9.99
CA LEU A 107 5.26 -16.21 -9.08
C LEU A 107 4.02 -17.07 -9.30
N ASN A 108 3.71 -17.92 -8.33
CA ASN A 108 2.62 -18.87 -8.38
C ASN A 108 1.32 -18.15 -8.00
N LEU A 109 0.81 -17.32 -8.89
CA LEU A 109 -0.47 -16.64 -8.73
C LEU A 109 -1.16 -16.55 -10.08
N ALA A 110 -2.49 -16.57 -10.08
CA ALA A 110 -3.25 -16.23 -11.27
C ALA A 110 -2.92 -14.79 -11.69
N ALA A 111 -2.82 -14.53 -12.99
CA ALA A 111 -2.44 -13.21 -13.51
C ALA A 111 -3.44 -12.09 -13.12
N ASN A 112 -4.66 -12.46 -12.73
CA ASN A 112 -5.75 -11.57 -12.34
C ASN A 112 -6.06 -11.60 -10.83
N VAL A 113 -5.17 -12.14 -9.99
CA VAL A 113 -5.37 -12.11 -8.54
C VAL A 113 -5.52 -10.66 -8.06
N GLU A 114 -6.48 -10.43 -7.17
CA GLU A 114 -6.74 -9.11 -6.64
C GLU A 114 -5.72 -8.74 -5.54
N ASN A 115 -5.40 -7.45 -5.44
CA ASN A 115 -4.67 -6.92 -4.30
C ASN A 115 -5.41 -7.23 -3.00
N PHE A 116 -4.67 -7.47 -1.92
CA PHE A 116 -5.19 -7.87 -0.61
C PHE A 116 -5.88 -9.24 -0.57
N THR A 117 -5.69 -10.09 -1.59
CA THR A 117 -6.12 -11.50 -1.51
C THR A 117 -5.36 -12.21 -0.38
N ALA A 118 -6.10 -12.82 0.55
CA ALA A 118 -5.52 -13.67 1.59
C ALA A 118 -5.18 -15.06 1.01
N LEU A 119 -3.93 -15.48 1.20
CA LEU A 119 -3.42 -16.78 0.74
C LEU A 119 -3.24 -17.73 1.93
N PRO A 120 -3.45 -19.05 1.74
CA PRO A 120 -3.34 -20.01 2.82
C PRO A 120 -1.88 -20.15 3.30
N ALA A 121 -1.70 -20.29 4.62
CA ALA A 121 -0.38 -20.56 5.18
C ALA A 121 0.21 -21.86 4.63
N GLY A 122 1.50 -21.86 4.33
CA GLY A 122 2.18 -22.99 3.67
C GLY A 122 2.11 -22.96 2.14
N TYR A 123 1.35 -22.03 1.55
CA TYR A 123 1.35 -21.83 0.10
C TYR A 123 2.69 -21.28 -0.40
N GLU A 124 3.33 -21.96 -1.35
CA GLU A 124 4.52 -21.43 -2.01
C GLU A 124 4.13 -20.41 -3.07
N ILE A 125 4.18 -19.13 -2.71
CA ILE A 125 3.77 -18.03 -3.57
C ILE A 125 4.80 -17.70 -4.66
N ALA A 126 6.09 -17.91 -4.40
CA ALA A 126 7.15 -17.66 -5.37
C ALA A 126 8.37 -18.53 -5.12
N ARG A 127 9.16 -18.74 -6.17
CA ARG A 127 10.45 -19.45 -6.10
C ARG A 127 11.43 -18.93 -7.14
N GLN A 128 12.70 -18.91 -6.76
CA GLN A 128 13.88 -18.83 -7.63
C GLN A 128 14.97 -19.79 -7.09
N ALA A 129 16.16 -19.86 -7.71
CA ALA A 129 17.12 -20.94 -7.45
C ALA A 129 17.47 -21.11 -5.96
N GLU A 130 17.78 -20.01 -5.27
CA GLU A 130 18.22 -20.05 -3.87
C GLU A 130 17.14 -19.66 -2.84
N LYS A 131 15.95 -19.24 -3.29
CA LYS A 131 14.91 -18.75 -2.38
C LYS A 131 13.52 -19.21 -2.77
N ARG A 132 12.78 -19.65 -1.75
CA ARG A 132 11.34 -19.91 -1.81
C ARG A 132 10.64 -18.94 -0.88
N TRP A 133 9.51 -18.40 -1.34
CA TRP A 133 8.60 -17.63 -0.51
C TRP A 133 7.40 -18.50 -0.21
N VAL A 134 7.20 -18.76 1.09
CA VAL A 134 6.07 -19.53 1.59
C VAL A 134 5.24 -18.63 2.47
N VAL A 135 3.94 -18.56 2.19
CA VAL A 135 3.00 -17.70 2.91
C VAL A 135 2.96 -18.12 4.38
N GLN A 136 3.17 -17.14 5.25
CA GLN A 136 3.09 -17.33 6.70
C GLN A 136 1.73 -16.84 7.19
N ALA A 137 1.16 -17.51 8.20
CA ALA A 137 -0.13 -17.12 8.77
C ALA A 137 -0.18 -15.66 9.25
N ARG A 138 0.97 -15.10 9.67
CA ARG A 138 1.08 -13.70 10.10
C ARG A 138 1.02 -12.70 8.94
N ALA A 139 1.37 -13.09 7.72
CA ALA A 139 1.42 -12.20 6.55
C ALA A 139 0.76 -12.85 5.32
N PRO A 140 -0.57 -13.08 5.36
CA PRO A 140 -1.26 -13.86 4.35
C PRO A 140 -1.62 -13.06 3.10
N TYR A 141 -1.57 -11.72 3.14
CA TYR A 141 -2.12 -10.88 2.06
C TYR A 141 -1.06 -10.53 1.03
N ILE A 142 -1.40 -10.66 -0.27
CA ILE A 142 -0.54 -10.24 -1.38
C ILE A 142 -0.90 -8.83 -1.88
N LEU A 143 0.10 -8.01 -2.20
CA LEU A 143 -0.07 -6.70 -2.83
C LEU A 143 0.90 -6.51 -4.00
N PHE A 144 0.41 -5.88 -5.07
CA PHE A 144 1.13 -5.64 -6.33
C PHE A 144 1.80 -6.88 -6.94
N PRO A 145 1.08 -8.01 -7.11
CA PRO A 145 1.65 -9.19 -7.75
C PRO A 145 1.95 -8.92 -9.23
N ASN A 146 3.19 -9.14 -9.65
CA ASN A 146 3.62 -9.02 -11.04
C ASN A 146 4.79 -9.96 -11.34
N ALA A 147 4.52 -11.05 -12.08
CA ALA A 147 5.54 -12.01 -12.49
C ALA A 147 6.49 -11.46 -13.57
N GLY A 148 6.02 -10.49 -14.37
CA GLY A 148 6.71 -9.93 -15.54
C GLY A 148 7.72 -8.84 -15.23
N VAL A 149 8.07 -8.62 -13.96
CA VAL A 149 9.03 -7.59 -13.58
C VAL A 149 10.45 -7.91 -14.07
N ALA A 150 11.23 -6.86 -14.30
CA ALA A 150 12.64 -6.98 -14.63
C ALA A 150 13.44 -7.52 -13.43
N THR A 151 14.61 -8.09 -13.71
CA THR A 151 15.55 -8.50 -12.65
C THR A 151 15.95 -7.31 -11.78
N GLY A 152 15.98 -7.52 -10.46
CA GLY A 152 16.22 -6.49 -9.46
C GLY A 152 14.96 -5.76 -9.00
N GLN A 153 13.80 -6.01 -9.63
CA GLN A 153 12.54 -5.38 -9.28
C GLN A 153 11.67 -6.27 -8.38
N ARG A 154 10.74 -5.61 -7.69
CA ARG A 154 9.80 -6.25 -6.77
C ARG A 154 8.64 -6.86 -7.55
N ALA A 155 8.38 -8.15 -7.36
CA ALA A 155 7.29 -8.91 -7.97
C ALA A 155 6.03 -9.00 -7.07
N GLY A 156 6.11 -8.57 -5.82
CA GLY A 156 4.97 -8.53 -4.89
C GLY A 156 5.37 -8.18 -3.47
N LEU A 157 4.38 -7.96 -2.61
CA LEU A 157 4.50 -7.67 -1.20
C LEU A 157 3.63 -8.62 -0.38
N LEU A 158 4.20 -9.22 0.66
CA LEU A 158 3.43 -9.92 1.68
C LEU A 158 3.11 -8.96 2.82
N LEU A 159 1.84 -8.87 3.19
CA LEU A 159 1.36 -7.96 4.21
C LEU A 159 0.82 -8.70 5.41
N ARG A 160 1.05 -8.14 6.59
CA ARG A 160 0.32 -8.46 7.81
C ARG A 160 -0.70 -7.38 8.14
N ALA A 161 -1.85 -7.80 8.64
CA ALA A 161 -2.79 -6.87 9.26
C ALA A 161 -2.14 -6.22 10.50
N ALA A 162 -2.47 -4.95 10.74
CA ALA A 162 -2.03 -4.19 11.88
C ALA A 162 -3.21 -3.47 12.51
N ALA A 163 -3.18 -3.26 13.82
CA ALA A 163 -4.05 -2.30 14.46
C ALA A 163 -3.33 -0.95 14.46
N LEU A 164 -3.91 0.07 13.82
CA LEU A 164 -3.40 1.42 14.01
C LEU A 164 -3.82 1.91 15.40
N ARG A 165 -2.84 2.21 16.24
CA ARG A 165 -3.08 3.00 17.46
C ARG A 165 -2.82 4.45 17.09
N LEU A 166 -3.85 5.16 16.66
CA LEU A 166 -3.75 6.62 16.57
C LEU A 166 -3.52 7.15 18.00
N PRO A 167 -2.50 7.99 18.22
CA PRO A 167 -2.47 8.78 19.43
C PRO A 167 -3.77 9.60 19.47
N GLN A 168 -4.55 9.48 20.55
CA GLN A 168 -5.68 10.38 20.73
C GLN A 168 -5.13 11.81 20.89
N PRO A 169 -5.79 12.82 20.30
CA PRO A 169 -5.46 14.20 20.64
C PRO A 169 -5.60 14.39 22.15
N ALA A 170 -4.61 15.06 22.74
CA ALA A 170 -4.62 15.44 24.15
C ALA A 170 -5.73 16.45 24.45
#